data_AF-A0A4Z2DA60-F1
#
_entry.id   AF-A0A4Z2DA60-F1
#
_cell.length_a   1.000
_cell.length_b   1.000
_cell.length_c   1.000
_cell.angle_alpha   90.00
_cell.angle_beta   90.00
_cell.angle_gamma   90.00
#
_symmetry.space_group_name_H-M   'P 1'
#
loop_
_entity.id
_entity.type
_entity.pdbx_description
1 polymer ?
#
loop_
_entity_poly.entity_id
_entity_poly.type
_entity_poly.pdbx_seq_one_letter_code
_entity_poly.pdbx_strand_id
1 'polypeptide(L)'
;MFARVRNCRRVISDTCIISQKIHTGNAICKNSSVGVVRRTRDCSQPLTYEQAKKPHQIGLMKSWNSWNTSNLDGENRYTAEVTLHDQFIRTFINGTFPMLVQSEHIHQKNRKEGQHSPM
;
A
#
# COMPACT_ATOMS: atom_id res chain seq x y z
N MET A 1 21.69 31.22 -5.45
CA MET A 1 20.93 32.31 -6.11
C MET A 1 19.73 31.72 -6.83
N PHE A 2 18.57 32.31 -6.60
CA PHE A 2 17.25 31.87 -7.04
C PHE A 2 16.96 32.23 -8.50
N ALA A 3 16.20 31.37 -9.20
CA ALA A 3 15.26 31.75 -10.25
C ALA A 3 14.11 30.72 -10.22
N ARG A 4 13.10 30.90 -9.38
CA ARG A 4 11.83 31.64 -9.58
C ARG A 4 11.06 31.24 -10.85
N VAL A 5 10.09 30.35 -10.61
CA VAL A 5 8.69 30.36 -11.11
C VAL A 5 8.46 30.68 -12.60
N ARG A 6 8.12 29.66 -13.38
CA ARG A 6 7.16 29.76 -14.50
C ARG A 6 5.89 29.04 -14.01
N ASN A 7 4.95 29.70 -13.35
CA ASN A 7 3.89 30.55 -13.92
C ASN A 7 3.24 29.95 -15.19
N CYS A 8 2.72 28.73 -15.09
CA CYS A 8 1.66 28.29 -15.99
C CYS A 8 0.37 28.97 -15.50
N ARG A 9 0.10 30.15 -16.05
CA ARG A 9 -1.17 30.86 -15.90
C ARG A 9 -2.29 29.88 -16.22
N ARG A 10 -3.04 29.54 -15.18
CA ARG A 10 -4.29 28.80 -15.23
C ARG A 10 -5.30 29.73 -15.92
N VAL A 11 -5.43 29.62 -17.24
CA VAL A 11 -6.57 30.21 -17.95
C VAL A 11 -7.75 29.30 -17.65
N ILE A 12 -8.46 29.62 -16.57
CA ILE A 12 -9.76 29.06 -16.29
C ILE A 12 -10.71 29.84 -17.20
N SER A 13 -10.93 29.33 -18.40
CA SER A 13 -12.05 29.80 -19.22
C SER A 13 -13.29 29.13 -18.68
N ASP A 14 -14.12 29.92 -17.99
CA ASP A 14 -15.44 29.57 -17.51
C ASP A 14 -16.36 29.26 -18.69
N THR A 15 -16.45 27.99 -19.07
CA THR A 15 -17.65 27.41 -19.69
C THR A 15 -17.85 26.03 -19.10
N CYS A 16 -18.77 25.95 -18.13
CA CYS A 16 -19.25 24.69 -17.59
C CYS A 16 -20.10 24.00 -18.67
N ILE A 17 -19.45 23.33 -19.61
CA ILE A 17 -20.08 22.23 -20.33
C ILE A 17 -19.83 21.00 -19.47
N ILE A 18 -20.87 20.55 -18.76
CA ILE A 18 -20.88 19.28 -18.04
C ILE A 18 -20.80 18.18 -19.10
N SER A 19 -19.58 17.89 -19.52
CA SER A 19 -19.25 16.75 -20.36
C SER A 19 -18.73 15.67 -19.42
N GLN A 20 -19.33 14.48 -19.43
CA GLN A 20 -18.78 13.29 -18.79
C GLN A 20 -17.45 12.93 -19.47
N LYS A 21 -16.35 13.56 -19.03
CA LYS A 21 -15.01 13.25 -19.51
C LYS A 21 -14.37 12.30 -18.51
N ILE A 22 -14.00 11.11 -18.97
CA ILE A 22 -13.14 10.21 -18.20
C ILE A 22 -11.78 10.92 -18.05
N HIS A 23 -11.33 11.09 -16.81
CA HIS A 23 -10.10 11.80 -16.51
C HIS A 23 -8.87 10.93 -16.84
N THR A 24 -8.55 10.77 -18.13
CA THR A 24 -7.37 10.04 -18.62
C THR A 24 -6.10 10.89 -18.48
N GLY A 25 -5.74 11.23 -17.24
CA GLY A 25 -4.39 11.76 -16.97
C GLY A 25 -3.36 10.63 -17.11
N ASN A 26 -2.19 10.91 -17.68
CA ASN A 26 -1.10 9.95 -17.89
C ASN A 26 -0.89 9.05 -16.65
N ALA A 27 -1.20 7.76 -16.77
CA ALA A 27 -1.15 6.79 -15.67
C ALA A 27 0.24 6.71 -15.01
N ILE A 28 1.30 6.96 -15.79
CA ILE A 28 2.71 6.99 -15.37
C ILE A 28 2.94 7.95 -14.19
N CYS A 29 2.31 9.13 -14.18
CA CYS A 29 2.54 10.13 -13.13
C CYS A 29 1.81 9.83 -11.82
N LYS A 30 0.80 8.94 -11.84
CA LYS A 30 -0.01 8.59 -10.66
C LYS A 30 0.60 7.45 -9.84
N ASN A 31 1.35 6.56 -10.49
CA ASN A 31 1.91 5.38 -9.83
C ASN A 31 3.18 5.67 -9.00
N SER A 32 3.87 6.78 -9.26
CA SER A 32 5.12 7.11 -8.56
C SER A 32 4.95 7.52 -7.09
N SER A 33 3.73 7.87 -6.67
CA SER A 33 3.41 8.25 -5.28
C SER A 33 2.79 7.13 -4.45
N VAL A 34 2.43 6.00 -5.07
CA VAL A 34 1.79 4.90 -4.35
C VAL A 34 2.81 4.26 -3.40
N GLY A 35 2.45 4.09 -2.13
CA GLY A 35 3.31 3.44 -1.13
C GLY A 35 4.64 4.16 -0.85
N VAL A 36 4.73 5.46 -1.16
CA VAL A 36 5.92 6.29 -0.88
C VAL A 36 5.53 7.42 0.07
N VAL A 37 6.12 7.44 1.26
CA VAL A 37 5.93 8.55 2.20
C VAL A 37 6.69 9.79 1.69
N ARG A 38 6.02 10.93 1.63
CA ARG A 38 6.63 12.19 1.17
C ARG A 38 7.49 12.77 2.29
N ARG A 39 8.71 13.17 1.93
CA ARG A 39 9.63 13.84 2.86
C ARG A 39 9.11 15.24 3.21
N THR A 40 9.02 15.54 4.49
CA THR A 40 8.77 16.90 4.99
C THR A 40 10.01 17.76 4.77
N ARG A 41 9.84 19.06 4.54
CA ARG A 41 10.93 20.00 4.22
C ARG A 41 12.01 20.05 5.30
N ASP A 42 11.61 19.90 6.55
CA ASP A 42 12.43 19.92 7.76
C ASP A 42 12.90 18.51 8.20
N CYS A 43 12.45 17.45 7.51
CA CYS A 43 12.72 16.06 7.90
C CYS A 43 12.27 15.73 9.34
N SER A 44 11.24 16.40 9.85
CA SER A 44 10.79 16.25 11.24
C SER A 44 10.09 14.93 11.53
N GLN A 45 9.55 14.25 10.52
CA GLN A 45 8.85 12.98 10.70
C GLN A 45 9.80 11.79 10.54
N PRO A 46 10.09 11.03 11.61
CA PRO A 46 10.87 9.81 11.50
C PRO A 46 10.09 8.75 10.72
N LEU A 47 10.78 8.02 9.86
CA LEU A 47 10.20 6.94 9.06
C LEU A 47 10.65 5.61 9.61
N THR A 48 9.74 4.64 9.62
CA THR A 48 10.11 3.25 9.88
C THR A 48 10.84 2.65 8.67
N TYR A 49 11.53 1.54 8.90
CA TYR A 49 12.25 0.82 7.84
C TYR A 49 11.35 0.53 6.62
N GLU A 50 10.16 -0.01 6.86
CA GLU A 50 9.19 -0.37 5.81
C GLU A 50 8.68 0.84 5.01
N GLN A 51 8.44 1.97 5.70
CA GLN A 51 7.96 3.21 5.09
C GLN A 51 9.03 3.92 4.24
N ALA A 52 10.31 3.73 4.58
CA ALA A 52 11.42 4.32 3.84
C ALA A 52 11.70 3.63 2.49
N LYS A 53 11.23 2.38 2.31
CA LYS A 53 11.47 1.58 1.11
C LYS A 53 10.31 1.68 0.12
N LYS A 54 10.65 1.95 -1.15
CA LYS A 54 9.66 2.11 -2.24
C LYS A 54 9.03 0.77 -2.63
N PRO A 55 7.83 0.75 -3.23
CA PRO A 55 7.15 -0.50 -3.58
C PRO A 55 7.94 -1.41 -4.53
N HIS A 56 8.69 -0.85 -5.48
CA HIS A 56 9.52 -1.65 -6.41
C HIS A 56 10.75 -2.30 -5.74
N GLN A 57 10.99 -2.04 -4.45
CA GLN A 57 12.08 -2.64 -3.68
C GLN A 57 11.63 -3.85 -2.84
N ILE A 58 10.36 -4.25 -2.95
CA ILE A 58 9.84 -5.49 -2.37
C ILE A 58 10.57 -6.67 -3.01
N GLY A 59 11.10 -7.57 -2.18
CA GLY A 59 11.93 -8.71 -2.57
C GLY A 59 13.43 -8.44 -2.65
N LEU A 60 13.86 -7.17 -2.56
CA LEU A 60 15.28 -6.81 -2.54
C LEU A 60 15.68 -6.19 -1.21
N MET A 61 15.03 -5.08 -0.85
CA MET A 61 15.33 -4.33 0.36
C MET A 61 14.26 -4.49 1.43
N LYS A 62 13.03 -4.84 1.05
CA LYS A 62 11.97 -5.17 2.01
C LYS A 62 11.32 -6.49 1.65
N SER A 63 10.86 -7.23 2.66
CA SER A 63 10.17 -8.49 2.48
C SER A 63 8.65 -8.26 2.35
N TRP A 64 7.87 -9.33 2.44
CA TRP A 64 6.41 -9.29 2.39
C TRP A 64 5.85 -9.27 3.81
N ASN A 65 4.82 -8.46 4.03
CA ASN A 65 4.14 -8.34 5.32
C ASN A 65 3.23 -9.55 5.65
N SER A 66 2.98 -10.41 4.69
CA SER A 66 2.25 -11.66 4.89
C SER A 66 2.85 -12.78 4.05
N TRP A 67 3.05 -13.93 4.68
CA TRP A 67 3.54 -15.15 4.04
C TRP A 67 2.43 -16.21 4.05
N ASN A 68 1.98 -16.61 2.85
CA ASN A 68 0.92 -17.58 2.64
C ASN A 68 1.18 -18.37 1.35
N THR A 69 0.54 -19.53 1.20
CA THR A 69 0.67 -20.37 -0.01
C THR A 69 -0.34 -20.01 -1.10
N SER A 70 -1.41 -19.27 -0.76
CA SER A 70 -2.53 -18.98 -1.67
C SER A 70 -2.23 -18.05 -2.85
N ASN A 71 -1.01 -17.50 -2.92
CA ASN A 71 -0.54 -16.72 -4.08
C ASN A 71 0.41 -17.53 -4.97
N LEU A 72 0.65 -18.81 -4.66
CA LEU A 72 1.45 -19.69 -5.49
C LEU A 72 0.66 -20.11 -6.74
N ASP A 73 1.39 -20.35 -7.82
CA ASP A 73 0.80 -20.82 -9.06
C ASP A 73 0.07 -22.15 -8.84
N GLY A 74 -1.19 -22.23 -9.28
CA GLY A 74 -2.08 -23.37 -9.07
C GLY A 74 -2.88 -23.38 -7.76
N GLU A 75 -2.65 -22.45 -6.81
CA GLU A 75 -3.40 -22.36 -5.55
C GLU A 75 -4.48 -21.25 -5.55
N ASN A 76 -5.64 -21.46 -6.19
CA ASN A 76 -6.69 -20.43 -6.28
C ASN A 76 -7.81 -20.49 -5.20
N ARG A 77 -7.81 -21.51 -4.34
CA ARG A 77 -8.99 -21.78 -3.48
C ARG A 77 -9.23 -20.78 -2.35
N TYR A 78 -8.17 -20.21 -1.78
CA TYR A 78 -8.27 -19.50 -0.49
C TYR A 78 -7.68 -18.08 -0.51
N THR A 79 -7.32 -17.55 -1.67
CA THR A 79 -6.64 -16.25 -1.77
C THR A 79 -7.49 -15.13 -1.19
N ALA A 80 -8.77 -15.06 -1.55
CA ALA A 80 -9.69 -14.04 -1.06
C ALA A 80 -9.86 -14.10 0.47
N GLU A 81 -10.08 -15.30 1.02
CA GLU A 81 -10.25 -15.50 2.46
C GLU A 81 -8.99 -15.09 3.22
N VAL A 82 -7.81 -15.53 2.77
CA VAL A 82 -6.53 -15.19 3.43
C VAL A 82 -6.30 -13.68 3.41
N THR A 83 -6.61 -12.99 2.30
CA THR A 83 -6.52 -11.53 2.24
C THR A 83 -7.48 -10.84 3.20
N LEU A 84 -8.74 -11.31 3.29
CA LEU A 84 -9.73 -10.75 4.23
C LEU A 84 -9.30 -10.95 5.68
N HIS A 85 -8.79 -12.14 6.02
CA HIS A 85 -8.25 -12.43 7.35
C HIS A 85 -7.05 -11.54 7.69
N ASP A 86 -6.11 -11.34 6.76
CA ASP A 86 -4.96 -10.45 6.98
C ASP A 86 -5.41 -9.01 7.26
N GLN A 87 -6.34 -8.48 6.46
CA GLN A 87 -6.87 -7.13 6.66
C GLN A 87 -7.65 -6.99 7.97
N PHE A 88 -8.45 -8.00 8.32
CA PHE A 88 -9.19 -8.05 9.58
C PHE A 88 -8.23 -8.00 10.77
N ILE A 89 -7.21 -8.87 10.79
CA ILE A 89 -6.24 -8.93 11.90
C ILE A 89 -5.49 -7.61 12.03
N ARG A 90 -5.04 -6.99 10.93
CA ARG A 90 -4.38 -5.67 10.99
C ARG A 90 -5.26 -4.60 11.61
N THR A 91 -6.52 -4.55 11.19
CA THR A 91 -7.49 -3.57 11.68
C THR A 91 -7.84 -3.83 13.13
N PHE A 92 -8.00 -5.10 13.50
CA PHE A 92 -8.28 -5.53 14.87
C PHE A 92 -7.15 -5.16 15.82
N ILE A 93 -5.91 -5.55 15.51
CA ILE A 93 -4.76 -5.27 16.39
C ILE A 93 -4.54 -3.75 16.54
N ASN A 94 -4.63 -2.99 15.46
CA ASN A 94 -4.50 -1.53 15.50
C ASN A 94 -5.63 -0.86 16.30
N GLY A 95 -6.84 -1.43 16.28
CA GLY A 95 -7.98 -0.95 17.10
C GLY A 95 -7.86 -1.33 18.57
N THR A 96 -7.41 -2.55 18.87
CA THR A 96 -7.27 -3.05 20.24
C THR A 96 -6.07 -2.43 20.96
N PHE A 97 -4.97 -2.20 20.25
CA PHE A 97 -3.71 -1.72 20.83
C PHE A 97 -3.18 -0.45 20.13
N PRO A 98 -3.88 0.69 20.25
CA PRO A 98 -3.64 1.86 19.41
C PRO A 98 -2.27 2.53 19.61
N MET A 99 -1.61 2.35 20.76
CA MET A 99 -0.33 3.00 21.10
C MET A 99 0.85 2.03 21.20
N LEU A 100 0.59 0.72 21.23
CA LEU A 100 1.63 -0.30 21.45
C LEU A 100 2.22 -0.82 20.13
N VAL A 101 1.52 -0.63 19.02
CA VAL A 101 1.97 -1.04 17.69
C VAL A 101 2.78 0.09 17.06
N GLN A 102 4.09 -0.09 16.97
CA GLN A 102 5.02 0.90 16.42
C GLN A 102 5.44 0.59 14.96
N SER A 103 5.28 -0.66 14.52
CA SER A 103 5.67 -1.13 13.18
C SER A 103 4.54 -1.92 12.53
N GLU A 104 4.59 -2.05 11.20
CA GLU A 104 3.65 -2.91 10.48
C GLU A 104 3.80 -4.38 10.91
N HIS A 105 2.68 -5.09 11.03
CA HIS A 105 2.65 -6.47 11.46
C HIS A 105 3.07 -7.43 10.34
N ILE A 106 3.87 -8.43 10.69
CA ILE A 106 4.25 -9.53 9.80
C ILE A 106 3.39 -10.76 10.17
N HIS A 107 2.64 -11.29 9.21
CA HIS A 107 1.82 -12.48 9.39
C HIS A 107 2.43 -13.69 8.68
N GLN A 108 2.51 -14.81 9.38
CA GLN A 108 2.96 -16.09 8.81
C GLN A 108 1.86 -17.14 9.00
N LYS A 109 1.36 -17.70 7.90
CA LYS A 109 0.40 -18.82 7.92
C LYS A 109 1.14 -20.13 7.70
N ASN A 110 1.30 -20.91 8.76
CA ASN A 110 1.78 -22.29 8.67
C ASN A 110 0.59 -23.24 8.46
N ARG A 111 0.76 -24.26 7.62
CA ARG A 111 -0.23 -25.32 7.47
C ARG A 111 -0.35 -26.06 8.81
N LYS A 112 -1.57 -26.22 9.32
CA LYS A 112 -1.81 -27.14 10.43
C LYS A 112 -1.77 -28.55 9.86
N GLU A 113 -0.71 -29.30 10.15
CA GLU A 113 -0.69 -30.72 9.84
C GLU A 113 -1.73 -31.42 10.74
N GLY A 114 -2.65 -32.19 10.15
CA GLY A 114 -3.53 -33.10 10.90
C GLY A 114 -4.99 -32.71 11.10
N GLN A 115 -5.72 -32.29 10.06
CA GLN A 115 -7.19 -32.48 10.04
C GLN A 115 -7.58 -33.27 8.79
N HIS A 116 -7.25 -34.56 8.81
CA HIS A 116 -7.97 -35.54 8.02
C HIS A 116 -9.28 -35.81 8.75
N SER A 117 -10.37 -35.18 8.33
CA SER A 117 -11.71 -35.62 8.73
C SER A 117 -11.93 -37.00 8.09
N PRO A 118 -12.11 -38.08 8.86
CA PRO A 118 -12.56 -39.33 8.29
C PRO A 118 -14.00 -39.10 7.79
N MET A 119 -14.28 -39.55 6.58
CA MET A 119 -15.64 -39.80 6.11
C MET A 119 -16.28 -40.88 6.97
#